data_AF-A0A8J8CV40-F1
#
_entry.id   AF-A0A8J8CV40-F1
#
_cell.length_a   1.000
_cell.length_b   1.000
_cell.length_c   1.000
_cell.angle_alpha   90.00
_cell.angle_beta   90.00
_cell.angle_gamma   90.00
#
_symmetry.space_group_name_H-M   'P 1'
#
loop_
_entity.id
_entity.type
_entity.pdbx_description
1 polymer ?
#
loop_
_entity_poly.entity_id
_entity_poly.type
_entity_poly.pdbx_seq_one_letter_code
_entity_poly.pdbx_strand_id
1 'polypeptide(L)'
;MSDRSPATRRRFLAASAAAVAIPTIAGAASATSGTDADAATASTQQETFRLESHVNGWEGVAPESIAGERNPTLRLTEGEEYEVVWENVDGVSHNFLVRTDGGERVAETETVGEEGETRSVTFTATADLSGYRCGLHPSTMDGDIAFGEAETTTETTEETTTETATETTATETTTAAPTTTTITTEDGGGDSDGGGQPGFGLLAAAAGLLGGLGLRCRRD
;
A
#
# COMPACT_ATOMS: atom_id res chain seq x y z
N MET A 1 25.38 56.74 -15.03
CA MET A 1 24.49 56.65 -13.85
C MET A 1 23.83 55.29 -13.92
N SER A 2 24.25 54.36 -13.06
CA SER A 2 23.71 53.00 -13.02
C SER A 2 22.93 52.85 -11.73
N ASP A 3 21.63 52.59 -11.84
CA ASP A 3 20.74 52.53 -10.69
C ASP A 3 20.82 51.18 -9.96
N ARG A 4 20.36 51.14 -8.70
CA ARG A 4 20.69 50.10 -7.74
C ARG A 4 19.68 48.94 -7.70
N SER A 5 20.19 47.72 -7.63
CA SER A 5 19.41 46.51 -7.34
C SER A 5 18.78 46.56 -5.92
N PRO A 6 17.50 46.16 -5.74
CA PRO A 6 16.85 46.15 -4.44
C PRO A 6 17.20 44.92 -3.58
N ALA A 7 17.90 45.18 -2.48
CA ALA A 7 17.93 44.48 -1.19
C ALA A 7 17.55 42.98 -1.09
N THR A 8 18.57 42.13 -0.95
CA THR A 8 18.49 40.78 -0.36
C THR A 8 17.92 40.81 1.07
N ARG A 9 16.82 40.09 1.34
CA ARG A 9 16.25 39.95 2.69
C ARG A 9 16.79 38.70 3.40
N ARG A 10 17.96 38.81 4.03
CA ARG A 10 18.44 37.79 4.98
C ARG A 10 17.54 37.77 6.22
N ARG A 11 16.81 36.67 6.43
CA ARG A 11 16.12 36.39 7.70
C ARG A 11 17.20 36.03 8.74
N PHE A 12 17.24 36.77 9.85
CA PHE A 12 18.09 36.44 11.00
C PHE A 12 17.40 35.35 11.83
N LEU A 13 18.15 34.32 12.23
CA LEU A 13 17.70 33.38 13.24
C LEU A 13 17.77 34.05 14.63
N ALA A 14 16.73 33.87 15.44
CA ALA A 14 16.74 34.25 16.85
C ALA A 14 17.14 33.03 17.68
N ALA A 15 18.32 33.08 18.32
CA ALA A 15 18.75 32.09 19.30
C ALA A 15 18.49 32.62 20.71
N SER A 16 17.61 31.96 21.46
CA SER A 16 17.28 32.31 22.84
C SER A 16 18.08 31.43 23.80
N ALA A 17 19.22 31.93 24.29
CA ALA A 17 19.98 31.27 25.35
C ALA A 17 19.43 31.65 26.74
N ALA A 18 18.89 30.66 27.46
CA ALA A 18 18.47 30.83 28.85
C ALA A 18 19.59 30.33 29.78
N ALA A 19 20.21 31.26 30.53
CA ALA A 19 21.21 30.92 31.54
C ALA A 19 20.51 30.61 32.88
N VAL A 20 20.80 29.46 33.47
CA VAL A 20 20.36 29.09 34.82
C VAL A 20 21.60 29.02 35.74
N ALA A 21 21.51 29.69 36.89
CA ALA A 21 22.63 29.82 37.84
C ALA A 21 22.77 28.59 38.74
N ILE A 22 24.01 28.25 39.11
CA ILE A 22 24.33 27.15 40.04
C ILE A 22 24.53 27.72 41.45
N PRO A 23 23.73 27.30 42.45
CA PRO A 23 24.07 27.47 43.85
C PRO A 23 24.89 26.28 44.36
N THR A 24 26.12 26.50 44.83
CA THR A 24 26.90 25.48 45.53
C THR A 24 26.50 25.43 47.01
N ILE A 25 25.94 24.30 47.47
CA ILE A 25 25.76 24.00 48.89
C ILE A 25 26.58 22.77 49.30
N ALA A 26 27.14 22.81 50.52
CA ALA A 26 27.96 21.73 51.08
C ALA A 26 27.08 20.69 51.79
N GLY A 27 27.46 19.41 51.66
CA GLY A 27 26.54 18.27 51.79
C GLY A 27 26.14 17.78 53.19
N ALA A 28 25.24 16.78 53.18
CA ALA A 28 25.14 15.71 54.18
C ALA A 28 24.19 14.59 53.71
N ALA A 29 24.63 13.33 53.90
CA ALA A 29 23.86 12.10 54.17
C ALA A 29 22.66 11.63 53.31
N SER A 30 22.55 10.31 53.22
CA SER A 30 21.64 9.52 52.37
C SER A 30 20.18 9.43 52.83
N ALA A 31 19.37 8.89 51.92
CA ALA A 31 18.11 8.15 52.11
C ALA A 31 16.78 8.95 52.23
N THR A 32 16.10 9.11 51.10
CA THR A 32 14.96 8.22 50.78
C THR A 32 14.67 8.24 49.28
N SER A 33 14.78 7.09 48.62
CA SER A 33 14.46 6.93 47.21
C SER A 33 12.97 6.63 47.09
N GLY A 34 12.20 7.64 46.67
CA GLY A 34 10.74 7.60 46.65
C GLY A 34 10.20 8.64 45.67
N THR A 35 10.64 8.53 44.42
CA THR A 35 10.02 9.21 43.30
C THR A 35 9.88 8.16 42.23
N ASP A 36 8.64 7.78 41.96
CA ASP A 36 8.26 7.07 40.75
C ASP A 36 8.64 7.98 39.58
N ALA A 37 9.86 7.79 39.09
CA ALA A 37 10.25 8.28 37.79
C ALA A 37 9.41 7.47 36.82
N ASP A 38 8.28 8.05 36.44
CA ASP A 38 7.62 7.80 35.16
C ASP A 38 8.72 7.88 34.10
N ALA A 39 9.24 6.70 33.75
CA ALA A 39 10.19 6.56 32.68
C ALA A 39 9.36 6.74 31.41
N ALA A 40 9.18 8.01 31.03
CA ALA A 40 8.84 8.41 29.69
C ALA A 40 9.87 7.75 28.78
N THR A 41 9.51 6.55 28.31
CA THR A 41 10.31 5.75 27.42
C THR A 41 10.37 6.57 26.16
N ALA A 42 11.49 7.23 25.93
CA ALA A 42 11.67 8.08 24.77
C ALA A 42 11.61 7.15 23.56
N SER A 43 10.47 7.15 22.87
CA SER A 43 10.26 6.45 21.61
C SER A 43 11.37 6.92 20.68
N THR A 44 12.39 6.09 20.50
CA THR A 44 13.39 6.34 19.47
C THR A 44 12.74 5.88 18.19
N GLN A 45 12.60 6.79 17.24
CA GLN A 45 12.09 6.43 15.93
C GLN A 45 13.07 5.42 15.31
N GLN A 46 12.53 4.26 14.98
CA GLN A 46 13.25 3.13 14.40
C GLN A 46 13.48 3.35 12.91
N GLU A 47 13.94 2.29 12.23
CA GLU A 47 14.22 2.32 10.80
C GLU A 47 13.01 2.78 9.95
N THR A 48 13.30 3.62 8.97
CA THR A 48 12.32 4.10 7.98
C THR A 48 12.09 3.04 6.91
N PHE A 49 10.87 2.53 6.80
CA PHE A 49 10.45 1.74 5.65
C PHE A 49 10.30 2.64 4.42
N ARG A 50 10.80 2.18 3.27
CA ARG A 50 10.64 2.85 1.96
C ARG A 50 9.92 1.93 1.00
N LEU A 51 8.89 2.45 0.35
CA LEU A 51 8.06 1.74 -0.61
C LEU A 51 7.89 2.55 -1.91
N GLU A 52 7.61 1.86 -2.99
CA GLU A 52 7.13 2.42 -4.26
C GLU A 52 5.67 1.99 -4.48
N SER A 53 4.81 2.91 -4.93
CA SER A 53 3.40 2.60 -5.16
C SER A 53 3.12 2.22 -6.61
N HIS A 54 2.65 0.98 -6.82
CA HIS A 54 2.06 0.55 -8.07
C HIS A 54 0.62 0.09 -7.84
N VAL A 55 -0.27 0.31 -8.81
CA VAL A 55 -1.67 -0.16 -8.75
C VAL A 55 -1.81 -1.69 -8.54
N ASN A 56 -0.77 -2.46 -8.86
CA ASN A 56 -0.67 -3.91 -8.63
C ASN A 56 -0.06 -4.32 -7.28
N GLY A 57 0.39 -3.38 -6.44
CA GLY A 57 0.96 -3.62 -5.11
C GLY A 57 1.96 -2.53 -4.67
N TRP A 58 2.22 -2.46 -3.38
CA TRP A 58 3.38 -1.71 -2.86
C TRP A 58 4.65 -2.52 -3.13
N GLU A 59 5.68 -1.94 -3.73
CA GLU A 59 7.00 -2.59 -3.85
C GLU A 59 7.91 -2.08 -2.73
N GLY A 60 8.64 -2.98 -2.06
CA GLY A 60 9.59 -2.61 -1.02
C GLY A 60 10.92 -2.09 -1.58
N VAL A 61 11.47 -1.05 -0.98
CA VAL A 61 12.74 -0.42 -1.38
C VAL A 61 13.77 -0.43 -0.26
N ALA A 62 13.35 -0.19 0.99
CA ALA A 62 14.20 -0.29 2.17
C ALA A 62 13.38 -0.68 3.41
N PRO A 63 13.91 -1.43 4.38
CA PRO A 63 15.25 -2.03 4.41
C PRO A 63 15.48 -3.10 3.32
N GLU A 64 16.73 -3.56 3.20
CA GLU A 64 17.13 -4.59 2.23
C GLU A 64 16.33 -5.90 2.38
N SER A 65 15.83 -6.19 3.59
CA SER A 65 14.99 -7.35 3.92
C SER A 65 13.58 -7.31 3.33
N ILE A 66 13.16 -6.21 2.68
CA ILE A 66 11.90 -6.13 1.92
C ILE A 66 12.10 -5.69 0.46
N ALA A 67 13.33 -5.54 0.00
CA ALA A 67 13.63 -4.91 -1.29
C ALA A 67 13.16 -5.75 -2.48
N GLY A 68 12.36 -5.17 -3.37
CA GLY A 68 11.75 -5.84 -4.53
C GLY A 68 10.59 -6.79 -4.18
N GLU A 69 10.21 -6.90 -2.90
CA GLU A 69 9.02 -7.66 -2.50
C GLU A 69 7.75 -6.86 -2.73
N ARG A 70 6.67 -7.55 -3.11
CA ARG A 70 5.37 -6.92 -3.36
C ARG A 70 4.41 -7.17 -2.20
N ASN A 71 3.89 -6.08 -1.64
CA ASN A 71 3.17 -6.02 -0.37
C ASN A 71 3.94 -6.70 0.79
N PRO A 72 5.21 -6.31 1.04
CA PRO A 72 6.06 -6.95 2.04
C PRO A 72 5.47 -6.91 3.45
N THR A 73 5.68 -7.96 4.25
CA THR A 73 5.30 -7.91 5.66
C THR A 73 6.21 -6.95 6.42
N LEU A 74 5.67 -5.86 6.97
CA LEU A 74 6.44 -4.94 7.81
C LEU A 74 6.64 -5.58 9.19
N ARG A 75 7.90 -5.81 9.56
CA ARG A 75 8.31 -6.43 10.84
C ARG A 75 8.58 -5.35 11.87
N LEU A 76 7.80 -5.34 12.95
CA LEU A 76 7.82 -4.29 13.97
C LEU A 76 8.11 -4.85 15.38
N THR A 77 8.63 -4.00 16.26
CA THR A 77 8.65 -4.21 17.71
C THR A 77 7.50 -3.45 18.35
N GLU A 78 6.79 -4.05 19.31
CA GLU A 78 5.74 -3.34 20.04
C GLU A 78 6.30 -2.18 20.88
N GLY A 79 5.60 -1.05 20.88
CA GLY A 79 5.94 0.16 21.62
C GLY A 79 6.92 1.10 20.92
N GLU A 80 7.52 0.67 19.80
CA GLU A 80 8.44 1.51 19.02
C GLU A 80 7.71 2.37 17.98
N GLU A 81 8.33 3.48 17.58
CA GLU A 81 7.81 4.38 16.55
C GLU A 81 8.49 4.12 15.21
N TYR A 82 7.71 4.03 14.13
CA TYR A 82 8.21 3.79 12.77
C TYR A 82 7.74 4.88 11.81
N GLU A 83 8.55 5.17 10.80
CA GLU A 83 8.14 5.96 9.63
C GLU A 83 8.02 5.04 8.41
N VAL A 84 6.93 5.18 7.64
CA VAL A 84 6.84 4.69 6.27
C VAL A 84 6.90 5.88 5.33
N VAL A 85 7.86 5.88 4.41
CA VAL A 85 7.98 6.80 3.28
C VAL A 85 7.62 6.04 2.01
N TRP A 86 6.81 6.63 1.13
CA TRP A 86 6.49 6.03 -0.16
C TRP A 86 6.54 7.04 -1.30
N GLU A 87 6.99 6.60 -2.48
CA GLU A 87 7.02 7.37 -3.72
C GLU A 87 5.97 6.87 -4.71
N ASN A 88 5.30 7.80 -5.39
CA ASN A 88 4.37 7.49 -6.46
C ASN A 88 5.10 7.26 -7.79
N VAL A 89 5.22 6.00 -8.23
CA VAL A 89 5.98 5.65 -9.45
C VAL A 89 5.10 5.25 -10.64
N ASP A 90 3.78 5.33 -10.52
CA ASP A 90 2.83 4.96 -11.58
C ASP A 90 1.85 6.07 -12.01
N GLY A 91 1.86 7.23 -11.32
CA GLY A 91 0.99 8.36 -11.61
C GLY A 91 -0.50 8.10 -11.31
N VAL A 92 -0.82 7.04 -10.56
CA VAL A 92 -2.17 6.73 -10.09
C VAL A 92 -2.39 7.32 -8.69
N SER A 93 -3.64 7.63 -8.33
CA SER A 93 -3.94 8.21 -7.01
C SER A 93 -3.84 7.16 -5.89
N HIS A 94 -2.90 7.33 -4.98
CA HIS A 94 -2.66 6.43 -3.85
C HIS A 94 -2.65 7.18 -2.51
N ASN A 95 -2.92 6.46 -1.44
CA ASN A 95 -2.62 6.88 -0.07
C ASN A 95 -2.17 5.66 0.73
N PHE A 96 -1.30 5.83 1.71
CA PHE A 96 -0.89 4.75 2.60
C PHE A 96 -1.72 4.80 3.89
N LEU A 97 -2.26 3.66 4.34
CA LEU A 97 -3.14 3.56 5.51
C LEU A 97 -2.74 2.36 6.36
N VAL A 98 -2.43 2.59 7.63
CA VAL A 98 -2.15 1.57 8.67
C VAL A 98 -3.44 1.20 9.40
N ARG A 99 -3.67 -0.10 9.64
CA ARG A 99 -4.90 -0.60 10.26
C ARG A 99 -4.68 -1.60 11.41
N THR A 100 -5.70 -1.69 12.26
CA THR A 100 -5.85 -2.78 13.24
C THR A 100 -6.49 -4.03 12.62
N ASP A 101 -6.47 -5.16 13.34
CA ASP A 101 -7.20 -6.39 12.95
C ASP A 101 -8.71 -6.15 12.74
N GLY A 102 -9.31 -5.27 13.57
CA GLY A 102 -10.69 -4.82 13.41
C GLY A 102 -10.95 -3.90 12.21
N GLY A 103 -9.93 -3.56 11.42
CA GLY A 103 -10.03 -2.67 10.26
C GLY A 103 -10.14 -1.17 10.61
N GLU A 104 -9.87 -0.79 11.86
CA GLU A 104 -9.79 0.62 12.26
C GLU A 104 -8.53 1.28 11.65
N ARG A 105 -8.62 2.57 11.29
CA ARG A 105 -7.50 3.35 10.77
C ARG A 105 -6.69 3.90 11.93
N VAL A 106 -5.39 3.61 11.95
CA VAL A 106 -4.48 4.12 12.99
C VAL A 106 -3.72 5.35 12.50
N ALA A 107 -3.22 5.30 11.27
CA ALA A 107 -2.54 6.41 10.62
C ALA A 107 -2.73 6.34 9.10
N GLU A 108 -2.77 7.48 8.41
CA GLU A 108 -2.82 7.52 6.95
C GLU A 108 -2.12 8.76 6.37
N THR A 109 -1.63 8.66 5.13
CA THR A 109 -1.18 9.82 4.35
C THR A 109 -2.35 10.49 3.63
N GLU A 110 -2.14 11.73 3.21
CA GLU A 110 -2.94 12.34 2.14
C GLU A 110 -2.91 11.48 0.86
N THR A 111 -3.93 11.62 0.03
CA THR A 111 -3.97 11.01 -1.31
C THR A 111 -3.21 11.87 -2.30
N VAL A 112 -2.27 11.27 -3.04
CA VAL A 112 -1.50 11.92 -4.11
C VAL A 112 -1.50 11.08 -5.37
N GLY A 113 -1.41 11.74 -6.53
CA GLY A 113 -1.45 11.11 -7.85
C GLY A 113 -0.50 11.71 -8.87
N GLU A 114 0.47 12.51 -8.43
CA GLU A 114 1.56 12.99 -9.28
C GLU A 114 2.73 11.99 -9.21
N GLU A 115 3.25 11.58 -10.38
CA GLU A 115 4.41 10.69 -10.47
C GLU A 115 5.67 11.39 -9.92
N GLY A 116 6.48 10.68 -9.14
CA GLY A 116 7.60 11.19 -8.36
C GLY A 116 7.20 11.89 -7.05
N GLU A 117 5.91 12.01 -6.71
CA GLU A 117 5.50 12.61 -5.45
C GLU A 117 5.68 11.64 -4.27
N THR A 118 6.46 12.07 -3.27
CA THR A 118 6.69 11.32 -2.02
C THR A 118 5.71 11.75 -0.93
N ARG A 119 5.27 10.79 -0.09
CA ARG A 119 4.60 11.06 1.20
C ARG A 119 5.19 10.18 2.31
N SER A 120 5.02 10.59 3.55
CA SER A 120 5.37 9.75 4.70
C SER A 120 4.33 9.82 5.82
N VAL A 121 4.32 8.79 6.66
CA VAL A 121 3.48 8.68 7.84
C VAL A 121 4.27 8.02 8.97
N THR A 122 4.10 8.54 10.18
CA THR A 122 4.72 8.03 11.40
C THR A 122 3.64 7.44 12.30
N PHE A 123 3.92 6.29 12.92
CA PHE A 123 3.00 5.64 13.85
C PHE A 123 3.76 4.82 14.91
N THR A 124 3.14 4.65 16.08
CA THR A 124 3.61 3.73 17.11
C THR A 124 3.06 2.33 16.85
N ALA A 125 3.93 1.32 16.92
CA ALA A 125 3.55 -0.06 16.70
C ALA A 125 2.87 -0.64 17.96
N THR A 126 1.55 -0.83 17.92
CA THR A 126 0.77 -1.48 18.99
C THR A 126 0.40 -2.91 18.58
N ALA A 127 0.28 -3.85 19.52
CA ALA A 127 -0.03 -5.25 19.22
C ALA A 127 -1.34 -5.48 18.42
N ASP A 128 -2.25 -4.50 18.39
CA ASP A 128 -3.50 -4.57 17.62
C ASP A 128 -3.33 -4.30 16.10
N LEU A 129 -2.16 -3.82 15.65
CA LEU A 129 -1.85 -3.59 14.24
C LEU A 129 -1.79 -4.90 13.46
N SER A 130 -2.49 -4.95 12.31
CA SER A 130 -2.57 -6.15 11.46
C SER A 130 -1.98 -5.97 10.06
N GLY A 131 -1.96 -4.73 9.55
CA GLY A 131 -1.54 -4.51 8.17
C GLY A 131 -1.65 -3.06 7.72
N TYR A 132 -1.37 -2.87 6.45
CA TYR A 132 -1.41 -1.60 5.76
C TYR A 132 -1.98 -1.77 4.34
N ARG A 133 -2.51 -0.70 3.75
CA ARG A 133 -3.15 -0.77 2.43
C ARG A 133 -3.24 0.58 1.73
N CYS A 134 -3.52 0.55 0.44
CA CYS A 134 -4.10 1.68 -0.26
C CYS A 134 -5.60 1.82 0.11
N GLY A 135 -6.06 3.05 0.33
CA GLY A 135 -7.48 3.34 0.50
C GLY A 135 -8.28 3.14 -0.79
N LEU A 136 -7.66 3.49 -1.93
CA LEU A 136 -8.27 3.47 -3.27
C LEU A 136 -8.16 2.11 -3.97
N HIS A 137 -7.07 1.38 -3.75
CA HIS A 137 -6.76 0.11 -4.42
C HIS A 137 -6.61 -1.09 -3.44
N PRO A 138 -7.61 -1.35 -2.57
CA PRO A 138 -7.47 -2.32 -1.47
C PRO A 138 -7.49 -3.79 -1.88
N SER A 139 -7.73 -4.10 -3.16
CA SER A 139 -7.71 -5.47 -3.69
C SER A 139 -6.32 -5.94 -4.14
N THR A 140 -5.37 -5.02 -4.27
CA THR A 140 -4.04 -5.26 -4.86
C THR A 140 -2.91 -4.66 -4.03
N MET A 141 -3.16 -3.53 -3.38
CA MET A 141 -2.20 -2.83 -2.53
C MET A 141 -2.60 -3.03 -1.07
N ASP A 142 -2.40 -4.25 -0.57
CA ASP A 142 -2.73 -4.68 0.78
C ASP A 142 -1.62 -5.60 1.28
N GLY A 143 -1.01 -5.27 2.42
CA GLY A 143 0.14 -5.96 3.00
C GLY A 143 0.05 -6.06 4.52
N ASP A 144 0.78 -7.03 5.07
CA ASP A 144 0.66 -7.43 6.47
C ASP A 144 1.64 -6.67 7.39
N ILE A 145 1.27 -6.57 8.66
CA ILE A 145 2.17 -6.17 9.75
C ILE A 145 2.34 -7.38 10.66
N ALA A 146 3.58 -7.66 11.08
CA ALA A 146 3.88 -8.72 12.01
C ALA A 146 4.92 -8.27 13.03
N PHE A 147 4.88 -8.89 14.22
CA PHE A 147 5.75 -8.52 15.33
C PHE A 147 6.91 -9.51 15.53
N GLY A 148 8.04 -8.97 15.97
CA GLY A 148 9.27 -9.74 16.26
C GLY A 148 10.27 -9.79 15.10
N GLU A 149 11.47 -10.31 15.41
CA GLU A 149 12.58 -10.43 14.45
C GLU A 149 12.24 -11.38 13.29
N ALA A 150 12.84 -11.12 12.13
CA ALA A 150 12.80 -12.06 11.02
C ALA A 150 13.68 -13.28 11.34
N GLU A 151 13.10 -14.49 11.28
CA GLU A 151 13.84 -15.75 11.34
C GLU A 151 14.94 -15.73 10.27
N THR A 152 16.20 -15.57 10.69
CA THR A 152 17.35 -15.53 9.78
C THR A 152 17.58 -16.92 9.21
N THR A 153 16.87 -17.21 8.12
CA THR A 153 17.08 -18.42 7.32
C THR A 153 18.47 -18.31 6.71
N THR A 154 19.44 -18.97 7.37
CA THR A 154 20.81 -19.07 6.86
C THR A 154 20.75 -19.95 5.62
N GLU A 155 20.68 -19.31 4.44
CA GLU A 155 20.68 -19.98 3.16
C GLU A 155 21.99 -20.74 3.00
N THR A 156 21.95 -22.05 3.24
CA THR A 156 23.09 -22.92 3.02
C THR A 156 23.26 -23.09 1.52
N THR A 157 24.24 -22.38 0.96
CA THR A 157 24.60 -22.48 -0.45
C THR A 157 25.09 -23.89 -0.78
N GLU A 158 24.17 -24.79 -1.17
CA GLU A 158 24.53 -26.07 -1.78
C GLU A 158 25.01 -25.83 -3.23
N GLU A 159 26.33 -25.67 -3.37
CA GLU A 159 27.04 -25.58 -4.64
C GLU A 159 26.88 -26.87 -5.47
N THR A 160 25.74 -27.02 -6.16
CA THR A 160 25.50 -28.17 -7.05
C THR A 160 26.17 -27.95 -8.40
N THR A 161 27.44 -28.35 -8.47
CA THR A 161 28.24 -28.33 -9.69
C THR A 161 27.92 -29.52 -10.61
N THR A 162 27.43 -29.21 -11.83
CA THR A 162 27.65 -29.89 -13.13
C THR A 162 27.50 -31.42 -13.24
N GLU A 163 26.61 -31.90 -14.14
CA GLU A 163 27.03 -32.71 -15.31
C GLU A 163 25.97 -32.80 -16.44
N THR A 164 26.42 -33.23 -17.63
CA THR A 164 25.77 -33.10 -18.95
C THR A 164 25.37 -34.46 -19.55
N ALA A 165 24.57 -34.46 -20.65
CA ALA A 165 24.31 -35.54 -21.64
C ALA A 165 23.01 -36.37 -21.44
N THR A 166 22.30 -36.88 -22.47
CA THR A 166 22.30 -36.65 -23.94
C THR A 166 21.05 -37.29 -24.61
N GLU A 167 20.47 -36.58 -25.60
CA GLU A 167 19.79 -37.00 -26.86
C GLU A 167 19.00 -38.33 -27.01
N THR A 168 17.81 -38.24 -27.67
CA THR A 168 17.24 -39.11 -28.77
C THR A 168 15.71 -38.85 -28.89
N THR A 169 15.20 -38.05 -29.85
CA THR A 169 14.77 -38.44 -31.23
C THR A 169 13.69 -39.54 -31.21
N ALA A 170 12.48 -39.51 -31.79
CA ALA A 170 11.79 -38.81 -32.90
C ALA A 170 10.24 -39.02 -32.68
N THR A 171 9.25 -38.63 -33.52
CA THR A 171 8.91 -37.54 -34.48
C THR A 171 7.47 -37.88 -34.98
N GLU A 172 6.59 -36.92 -35.33
CA GLU A 172 5.90 -36.72 -36.64
C GLU A 172 4.80 -35.65 -36.45
N THR A 173 4.84 -34.49 -37.12
CA THR A 173 4.27 -34.19 -38.45
C THR A 173 2.74 -34.04 -38.49
N THR A 174 2.24 -32.80 -38.63
CA THR A 174 1.27 -32.42 -39.67
C THR A 174 1.21 -30.89 -39.85
N THR A 175 1.20 -30.47 -41.11
CA THR A 175 1.24 -29.08 -41.60
C THR A 175 -0.10 -28.68 -42.20
N ALA A 176 -0.55 -27.44 -41.99
CA ALA A 176 -1.00 -26.51 -43.05
C ALA A 176 -1.80 -25.32 -42.49
N ALA A 177 -1.49 -24.13 -42.99
CA ALA A 177 -2.33 -22.93 -42.90
C ALA A 177 -2.96 -22.64 -44.30
N PRO A 178 -3.37 -21.41 -44.62
CA PRO A 178 -4.71 -20.86 -44.35
C PRO A 178 -5.50 -20.63 -45.66
N THR A 179 -6.79 -20.27 -45.59
CA THR A 179 -7.50 -19.74 -46.78
C THR A 179 -8.63 -18.77 -46.44
N THR A 180 -8.53 -17.56 -46.99
CA THR A 180 -9.61 -16.57 -47.14
C THR A 180 -10.53 -16.95 -48.30
N THR A 181 -11.84 -16.68 -48.24
CA THR A 181 -12.66 -16.42 -49.44
C THR A 181 -13.90 -15.56 -49.11
N THR A 182 -14.27 -14.75 -50.10
CA THR A 182 -15.26 -13.67 -50.13
C THR A 182 -16.66 -14.08 -50.63
N ILE A 183 -17.68 -13.32 -50.18
CA ILE A 183 -18.83 -12.73 -50.94
C ILE A 183 -19.57 -13.64 -51.95
N THR A 184 -20.91 -13.78 -51.83
CA THR A 184 -21.95 -13.27 -52.78
C THR A 184 -23.38 -13.68 -52.37
N THR A 185 -24.34 -12.80 -52.70
CA THR A 185 -25.79 -12.86 -52.48
C THR A 185 -26.58 -13.85 -53.36
N GLU A 186 -27.52 -14.59 -52.77
CA GLU A 186 -28.76 -15.13 -53.35
C GLU A 186 -29.80 -15.14 -52.19
N ASP A 187 -30.82 -14.29 -52.13
CA ASP A 187 -32.14 -14.25 -52.81
C ASP A 187 -33.07 -15.47 -52.55
N GLY A 188 -34.35 -15.19 -52.30
CA GLY A 188 -35.38 -16.14 -51.82
C GLY A 188 -35.57 -16.10 -50.29
N GLY A 189 -36.72 -15.73 -49.70
CA GLY A 189 -38.06 -15.54 -50.27
C GLY A 189 -38.91 -16.81 -50.13
N GLY A 190 -39.50 -17.03 -48.95
CA GLY A 190 -40.23 -18.27 -48.64
C GLY A 190 -40.97 -18.22 -47.30
N ASP A 191 -42.17 -17.64 -47.33
CA ASP A 191 -43.15 -17.62 -46.24
C ASP A 191 -43.93 -18.96 -46.21
N SER A 192 -44.08 -19.59 -45.04
CA SER A 192 -45.27 -20.42 -44.66
C SER A 192 -45.08 -21.14 -43.32
N ASP A 193 -45.92 -20.78 -42.35
CA ASP A 193 -46.14 -21.49 -41.08
C ASP A 193 -46.78 -22.89 -41.21
N GLY A 194 -46.55 -23.73 -40.20
CA GLY A 194 -47.36 -24.91 -39.88
C GLY A 194 -46.59 -26.24 -39.90
N GLY A 195 -46.48 -26.99 -38.81
CA GLY A 195 -46.92 -26.76 -37.43
C GLY A 195 -46.73 -28.03 -36.59
N GLY A 196 -46.81 -27.93 -35.26
CA GLY A 196 -46.78 -29.12 -34.39
C GLY A 196 -46.09 -28.96 -33.03
N GLN A 197 -46.73 -28.27 -32.08
CA GLN A 197 -46.45 -28.50 -30.66
C GLN A 197 -47.09 -29.82 -30.20
N PRO A 198 -46.54 -30.46 -29.16
CA PRO A 198 -47.26 -30.39 -27.89
C PRO A 198 -46.38 -30.31 -26.62
N GLY A 199 -46.73 -29.38 -25.71
CA GLY A 199 -46.40 -29.43 -24.27
C GLY A 199 -44.91 -29.27 -23.87
N PHE A 200 -44.55 -28.79 -22.67
CA PHE A 200 -45.33 -28.44 -21.47
C PHE A 200 -44.59 -27.35 -20.67
N GLY A 201 -45.30 -26.56 -19.86
CA GLY A 201 -44.69 -25.84 -18.72
C GLY A 201 -44.56 -24.31 -18.83
N LEU A 202 -45.56 -23.62 -18.26
CA LEU A 202 -45.57 -22.27 -17.66
C LEU A 202 -44.21 -21.53 -17.50
N LEU A 203 -44.02 -20.25 -17.91
CA LEU A 203 -44.70 -18.97 -17.50
C LEU A 203 -44.73 -18.75 -15.97
N ALA A 204 -44.46 -17.57 -15.39
CA ALA A 204 -44.15 -16.21 -15.86
C ALA A 204 -43.27 -15.53 -14.76
N ALA A 205 -42.46 -14.48 -14.99
CA ALA A 205 -42.82 -13.06 -15.24
C ALA A 205 -43.72 -12.43 -14.12
N ALA A 206 -43.61 -11.15 -13.74
CA ALA A 206 -42.72 -10.06 -14.15
C ALA A 206 -42.68 -8.93 -13.09
N ALA A 207 -41.92 -7.87 -13.42
CA ALA A 207 -41.78 -6.53 -12.83
C ALA A 207 -42.91 -5.92 -11.96
N GLY A 208 -42.47 -5.08 -11.01
CA GLY A 208 -43.27 -4.03 -10.35
C GLY A 208 -42.53 -2.69 -10.34
N LEU A 209 -43.21 -1.60 -10.68
CA LEU A 209 -42.66 -0.28 -10.99
C LEU A 209 -43.02 0.77 -9.91
N LEU A 210 -42.26 1.88 -9.88
CA LEU A 210 -42.60 3.23 -9.37
C LEU A 210 -42.66 3.53 -7.85
N GLY A 211 -42.00 4.65 -7.50
CA GLY A 211 -42.59 5.68 -6.61
C GLY A 211 -41.77 6.07 -5.37
N GLY A 212 -41.44 7.37 -5.20
CA GLY A 212 -40.89 7.88 -3.93
C GLY A 212 -40.08 9.18 -3.98
N LEU A 213 -40.69 10.32 -4.33
CA LEU A 213 -40.01 11.62 -4.38
C LEU A 213 -40.07 12.38 -3.03
N GLY A 214 -38.94 12.42 -2.31
CA GLY A 214 -38.37 13.55 -1.55
C GLY A 214 -39.14 14.31 -0.44
N LEU A 215 -38.47 14.52 0.71
CA LEU A 215 -38.47 15.77 1.51
C LEU A 215 -37.26 15.73 2.50
N ARG A 216 -36.18 16.50 2.30
CA ARG A 216 -35.95 17.90 2.72
C ARG A 216 -35.87 18.11 4.25
N CYS A 217 -34.71 17.88 4.85
CA CYS A 217 -34.37 18.49 6.14
C CYS A 217 -34.09 19.99 5.96
N ARG A 218 -34.57 20.83 6.89
CA ARG A 218 -34.08 22.20 7.09
C ARG A 218 -33.27 22.27 8.38
N ARG A 219 -32.18 23.06 8.33
CA ARG A 219 -31.48 23.59 9.51
C ARG A 219 -32.37 24.61 10.20
N ASP A 220 -32.30 24.64 11.53
CA ASP A 220 -31.78 25.79 12.28
C ASP A 220 -30.85 25.23 13.37
#